data_AF-A0A2V8TED0-F1
#
_entry.id   AF-A0A2V8TED0-F1
#
_cell.length_a   1.000
_cell.length_b   1.000
_cell.length_c   1.000
_cell.angle_alpha   90.00
_cell.angle_beta   90.00
_cell.angle_gamma   90.00
#
_symmetry.space_group_name_H-M   'P 1'
#
loop_
_entity.id
_entity.type
_entity.pdbx_description
1 polymer ?
#
loop_
_entity_poly.entity_id
_entity_poly.type
_entity_poly.pdbx_seq_one_letter_code
_entity_poly.pdbx_strand_id
1 'polypeptide(L)'
;MCGHLGVGRRVALGGMHAAAPDPGVLRWYKVRSGDKTVTFINAFAANDPDSTTLIWKRLGLDRPGDGGKRIVLANCRKDRLHRSGQLAELVAGRLTPDHIVLTGEGTGIVAVQALSRGIPPARLSDLGGLEAGPVYERVLGLVEDEAVVVGIGNMVGLGGEIALHFRNRASA
;
A
#
# COMPACT_ATOMS: atom_id res chain seq x y z
N MET A 1 -21.99 -11.90 17.03
CA MET A 1 -23.13 -12.38 16.23
C MET A 1 -23.28 -13.91 16.15
N CYS A 2 -22.23 -14.74 16.18
CA CYS A 2 -22.40 -16.21 16.04
C CYS A 2 -23.10 -16.92 17.22
N GLY A 3 -22.88 -16.46 18.46
CA GLY A 3 -23.51 -17.08 19.65
C GLY A 3 -25.02 -16.87 19.77
N HIS A 4 -25.56 -15.82 19.15
CA HIS A 4 -27.00 -15.54 19.15
C HIS A 4 -27.78 -16.33 18.09
N LEU A 5 -27.06 -17.03 17.19
CA LEU A 5 -27.63 -17.80 16.08
C LEU A 5 -27.48 -19.32 16.27
N GLY A 6 -27.15 -19.79 17.48
CA GLY A 6 -27.04 -21.22 17.79
C GLY A 6 -25.84 -21.94 17.18
N VAL A 7 -24.87 -21.20 16.61
CA VAL A 7 -23.64 -21.81 16.05
C VAL A 7 -22.70 -22.18 17.21
N GLY A 8 -22.52 -23.48 17.44
CA GLY A 8 -21.60 -23.99 18.45
C GLY A 8 -20.18 -23.47 18.25
N ARG A 9 -19.51 -23.06 19.34
CA ARG A 9 -18.16 -22.45 19.33
C ARG A 9 -17.14 -23.24 18.50
N ARG A 10 -17.22 -24.57 18.50
CA ARG A 10 -16.33 -25.47 17.73
C ARG A 10 -16.58 -25.38 16.22
N VAL A 11 -17.83 -25.17 15.80
CA VAL A 11 -18.22 -24.96 14.40
C VAL A 11 -17.81 -23.56 13.94
N ALA A 12 -17.98 -22.55 14.78
CA ALA A 12 -17.50 -21.19 14.49
C ALA A 12 -15.97 -21.14 14.34
N LEU A 13 -15.21 -21.79 15.24
CA LEU A 13 -13.76 -21.90 15.15
C LEU A 13 -13.33 -22.70 13.92
N GLY A 14 -13.98 -23.83 13.63
CA GLY A 14 -13.70 -24.62 12.42
C GLY A 14 -13.96 -23.83 11.13
N GLY A 15 -15.04 -23.05 11.08
CA GLY A 15 -15.37 -22.17 9.96
C GLY A 15 -14.39 -21.01 9.79
N MET A 16 -13.89 -20.43 10.90
CA MET A 16 -12.84 -19.39 10.85
C MET A 16 -11.48 -19.95 10.38
N HIS A 17 -11.16 -21.21 10.70
CA HIS A 17 -9.93 -21.87 10.24
C HIS A 17 -10.01 -22.37 8.79
N ALA A 18 -11.20 -22.76 8.32
CA ALA A 18 -11.41 -23.26 6.95
C ALA A 18 -11.75 -22.16 5.93
N ALA A 19 -12.04 -20.94 6.39
CA ALA A 19 -12.29 -19.82 5.51
C ALA A 19 -11.04 -19.47 4.68
N ALA A 20 -11.21 -19.26 3.38
CA ALA A 20 -10.16 -18.71 2.54
C ALA A 20 -9.64 -17.40 3.19
N PRO A 21 -8.32 -17.26 3.39
CA PRO A 21 -7.79 -16.13 4.14
C PRO A 21 -8.19 -14.82 3.47
N ASP A 22 -8.78 -13.93 4.26
CA ASP A 22 -9.35 -12.66 3.80
C ASP A 22 -8.36 -11.96 2.85
N PRO A 23 -8.79 -11.56 1.63
CA PRO A 23 -7.95 -10.72 0.76
C PRO A 23 -7.48 -9.44 1.47
N GLY A 24 -8.16 -9.03 2.55
CA GLY A 24 -7.81 -7.93 3.44
C GLY A 24 -6.77 -8.22 4.53
N VAL A 25 -6.20 -9.43 4.62
CA VAL A 25 -5.05 -9.66 5.53
C VAL A 25 -3.82 -8.95 4.99
N LEU A 26 -3.06 -8.30 5.87
CA LEU A 26 -1.74 -7.75 5.55
C LEU A 26 -0.86 -8.86 4.95
N ARG A 27 -0.50 -8.73 3.68
CA ARG A 27 0.36 -9.69 2.96
C ARG A 27 1.63 -9.02 2.49
N TRP A 28 2.74 -9.74 2.56
CA TRP A 28 4.00 -9.33 1.95
C TRP A 28 4.36 -10.25 0.79
N TYR A 29 4.94 -9.67 -0.24
CA TYR A 29 5.44 -10.36 -1.42
C TYR A 29 6.88 -9.92 -1.67
N LYS A 30 7.81 -10.86 -1.69
CA LYS A 30 9.22 -10.58 -1.99
C LYS A 30 9.47 -10.82 -3.48
N VAL A 31 9.76 -9.75 -4.21
CA VAL A 31 10.05 -9.77 -5.64
C VAL A 31 11.54 -9.57 -5.83
N ARG A 32 12.17 -10.42 -6.66
CA ARG A 32 13.55 -10.26 -7.12
C ARG A 32 13.55 -9.95 -8.60
N SER A 33 14.25 -8.90 -9.01
CA SER A 33 14.38 -8.50 -10.42
C SER A 33 15.81 -8.08 -10.69
N GLY A 34 16.59 -8.97 -11.32
CA GLY A 34 18.05 -8.84 -11.37
C GLY A 34 18.63 -8.82 -9.95
N ASP A 35 19.49 -7.84 -9.68
CA ASP A 35 20.10 -7.63 -8.35
C ASP A 35 19.18 -6.88 -7.36
N LYS A 36 18.00 -6.45 -7.82
CA LYS A 36 17.04 -5.70 -7.01
C LYS A 36 16.16 -6.62 -6.16
N THR A 37 15.96 -6.26 -4.90
CA THR A 37 15.01 -6.92 -4.00
C THR A 37 13.94 -5.95 -3.53
N VAL A 38 12.68 -6.25 -3.83
CA VAL A 38 11.53 -5.46 -3.40
C VAL A 38 10.64 -6.27 -2.48
N THR A 39 10.42 -5.77 -1.27
CA THR A 39 9.41 -6.29 -0.35
C THR A 39 8.15 -5.45 -0.49
N PHE A 40 7.16 -5.94 -1.21
CA PHE A 40 5.86 -5.29 -1.33
C PHE A 40 4.94 -5.71 -0.18
N ILE A 41 4.37 -4.74 0.53
CA ILE A 41 3.44 -4.92 1.62
C ILE A 41 2.08 -4.41 1.17
N ASN A 42 1.14 -5.33 1.01
CA ASN A 42 -0.24 -5.03 0.68
C ASN A 42 -0.98 -4.54 1.94
N ALA A 43 -0.93 -3.24 2.19
CA ALA A 43 -1.69 -2.57 3.25
C ALA A 43 -2.95 -1.86 2.70
N PHE A 44 -3.40 -2.16 1.48
CA PHE A 44 -4.63 -1.59 0.91
C PHE A 44 -5.87 -1.97 1.73
N ALA A 45 -5.79 -3.02 2.54
CA ALA A 45 -6.83 -3.43 3.46
C ALA A 45 -6.95 -2.57 4.72
N ALA A 46 -5.96 -1.71 4.99
CA ALA A 46 -6.05 -0.73 6.06
C ALA A 46 -7.06 0.36 5.63
N ASN A 47 -8.27 0.28 6.17
CA ASN A 47 -9.40 1.12 5.75
C ASN A 47 -9.29 2.58 6.22
N ASP A 48 -8.42 2.87 7.18
CA ASP A 48 -8.26 4.18 7.81
C ASP A 48 -6.77 4.59 8.00
N PRO A 49 -6.49 5.90 8.14
CA PRO A 49 -5.13 6.42 8.31
C PRO A 49 -4.41 5.92 9.58
N ASP A 50 -5.13 5.65 10.67
CA ASP A 50 -4.52 5.24 11.94
C ASP A 50 -4.02 3.80 11.85
N SER A 51 -4.82 2.90 11.25
CA SER A 51 -4.41 1.53 10.92
C SER A 51 -3.17 1.51 10.02
N THR A 52 -3.13 2.36 8.99
CA THR A 52 -1.96 2.47 8.09
C THR A 52 -0.72 2.96 8.84
N THR A 53 -0.87 3.98 9.70
CA THR A 53 0.22 4.52 10.51
C THR A 53 0.75 3.47 11.50
N LEU A 54 -0.14 2.69 12.11
CA LEU A 54 0.25 1.61 13.02
C LEU A 54 1.02 0.51 12.30
N ILE A 55 0.59 0.11 11.10
CA ILE A 55 1.31 -0.85 10.26
C ILE A 55 2.70 -0.32 9.94
N TRP A 56 2.81 0.94 9.49
CA TRP A 56 4.09 1.59 9.18
C TRP A 56 5.09 1.53 10.35
N LYS A 57 4.63 1.87 11.57
CA LYS A 57 5.45 1.82 12.80
C LYS A 57 5.81 0.40 13.20
N ARG A 58 4.89 -0.56 13.10
CA ARG A 58 5.16 -1.98 13.43
C ARG A 58 6.20 -2.61 12.52
N LEU A 59 6.27 -2.14 11.27
CA LEU A 59 7.29 -2.52 10.30
C LEU A 59 8.63 -1.79 10.52
N GLY A 60 8.71 -0.86 11.48
CA GLY A 60 9.91 -0.08 11.78
C GLY A 60 10.26 0.95 10.71
N LEU A 61 9.34 1.28 9.80
CA LEU A 61 9.60 2.18 8.66
C LEU A 61 9.67 3.66 9.08
N ASP A 62 9.27 3.97 10.31
CA ASP A 62 9.37 5.27 10.97
C ASP A 62 10.76 5.57 11.53
N ARG A 63 11.66 4.59 11.55
CA ARG A 63 13.05 4.72 12.02
C ARG A 63 14.01 4.71 10.84
N PRO A 64 15.17 5.38 10.92
CA PRO A 64 16.26 5.14 9.98
C PRO A 64 16.55 3.63 9.96
N GLY A 65 16.37 2.98 8.82
CA GLY A 65 16.68 1.57 8.63
C GLY A 65 18.02 1.41 7.91
N ASP A 66 18.56 0.20 7.97
CA ASP A 66 19.96 -0.09 7.63
C ASP A 66 20.22 -0.41 6.14
N GLY A 67 19.31 -0.11 5.20
CA GLY A 67 19.67 -0.32 3.78
C GLY A 67 18.61 -0.30 2.67
N GLY A 68 17.33 -0.04 2.96
CA GLY A 68 16.27 -0.12 1.93
C GLY A 68 15.49 1.17 1.72
N LYS A 69 15.23 1.52 0.45
CA LYS A 69 14.36 2.64 0.07
C LYS A 69 12.90 2.36 0.45
N ARG A 70 12.24 3.30 1.10
CA ARG A 70 10.84 3.17 1.56
C ARG A 70 9.93 3.90 0.61
N ILE A 71 9.07 3.16 -0.07
CA ILE A 71 8.16 3.71 -1.07
C ILE A 71 6.72 3.52 -0.58
N VAL A 72 5.96 4.60 -0.55
CA VAL A 72 4.51 4.54 -0.40
C VAL A 72 3.89 4.52 -1.79
N LEU A 73 3.11 3.48 -2.09
CA LEU A 73 2.29 3.40 -3.30
C LEU A 73 0.83 3.67 -2.92
N ALA A 74 0.34 4.87 -3.20
CA ALA A 74 -0.98 5.32 -2.79
C ALA A 74 -1.96 5.26 -3.98
N ASN A 75 -2.90 4.32 -3.93
CA ASN A 75 -3.96 4.21 -4.93
C ASN A 75 -5.12 5.15 -4.58
N CYS A 76 -5.31 6.16 -5.43
CA CYS A 76 -6.30 7.22 -5.29
C CYS A 76 -7.63 6.85 -5.93
N ARG A 77 -8.69 7.59 -5.57
CA ARG A 77 -10.04 7.43 -6.12
C ARG A 77 -10.63 8.80 -6.43
N LYS A 78 -11.30 8.93 -7.58
CA LYS A 78 -11.79 10.22 -8.11
C LYS A 78 -12.91 10.89 -7.30
N ASP A 79 -13.75 10.10 -6.64
CA ASP A 79 -15.07 10.54 -6.16
C ASP A 79 -15.08 11.15 -4.75
N ARG A 80 -13.94 11.27 -4.07
CA ARG A 80 -13.90 11.68 -2.65
C ARG A 80 -12.80 12.67 -2.32
N LEU A 81 -13.01 13.95 -2.63
CA LEU A 81 -12.12 15.06 -2.28
C LEU A 81 -11.64 15.02 -0.82
N HIS A 82 -12.53 14.69 0.13
CA HIS A 82 -12.17 14.55 1.54
C HIS A 82 -11.12 13.44 1.77
N ARG A 83 -11.23 12.30 1.07
CA ARG A 83 -10.25 11.21 1.16
C ARG A 83 -8.92 11.56 0.52
N SER A 84 -8.91 12.38 -0.54
CA SER A 84 -7.66 12.91 -1.10
C SER A 84 -6.89 13.73 -0.06
N GLY A 85 -7.60 14.57 0.70
CA GLY A 85 -7.04 15.33 1.83
C GLY A 85 -6.44 14.46 2.91
N GLN A 86 -7.18 13.43 3.35
CA GLN A 86 -6.70 12.47 4.36
C GLN A 86 -5.49 11.69 3.87
N LEU A 87 -5.47 11.28 2.59
CA LEU A 87 -4.36 10.55 2.01
C LEU A 87 -3.11 11.43 1.92
N ALA A 88 -3.25 12.69 1.49
CA ALA A 88 -2.16 13.66 1.49
C ALA A 88 -1.63 13.94 2.91
N GLU A 89 -2.51 14.11 3.90
CA GLU A 89 -2.12 14.27 5.31
C GLU A 89 -1.37 13.04 5.84
N LEU A 90 -1.84 11.85 5.50
CA LEU A 90 -1.21 10.59 5.90
C LEU A 90 0.21 10.50 5.33
N VAL A 91 0.37 10.63 4.00
CA VAL A 91 1.68 10.45 3.35
C VAL A 91 2.67 11.58 3.66
N ALA A 92 2.19 12.81 3.89
CA ALA A 92 3.05 13.96 4.16
C ALA A 92 3.30 14.22 5.65
N GLY A 93 2.39 13.81 6.54
CA GLY A 93 2.42 14.18 7.95
C GLY A 93 2.59 13.03 8.94
N ARG A 94 2.21 11.80 8.57
CA ARG A 94 2.23 10.65 9.50
C ARG A 94 3.19 9.53 9.07
N LEU A 95 3.44 9.42 7.78
CA LEU A 95 4.41 8.48 7.21
C LEU A 95 5.72 9.21 6.89
N THR A 96 6.83 8.47 6.88
CA THR A 96 8.17 8.98 6.55
C THR A 96 8.79 8.23 5.36
N PRO A 97 8.12 8.16 4.20
CA PRO A 97 8.64 7.43 3.04
C PRO A 97 9.77 8.20 2.36
N ASP A 98 10.74 7.50 1.78
CA ASP A 98 11.74 8.13 0.92
C ASP A 98 11.13 8.63 -0.38
N HIS A 99 10.14 7.89 -0.93
CA HIS A 99 9.43 8.24 -2.16
C HIS A 99 7.93 7.94 -2.08
N ILE A 100 7.12 8.76 -2.74
CA ILE A 100 5.66 8.60 -2.83
C ILE A 100 5.29 8.40 -4.29
N VAL A 101 4.54 7.34 -4.57
CA VAL A 101 3.97 7.04 -5.89
C VAL A 101 2.46 7.14 -5.78
N LEU A 102 1.85 8.04 -6.55
CA LEU A 102 0.39 8.17 -6.64
C LEU A 102 -0.11 7.43 -7.88
N THR A 103 -1.19 6.68 -7.75
CA THR A 103 -1.81 5.96 -8.87
C THR A 103 -3.33 5.97 -8.75
N GLY A 104 -4.04 5.40 -9.73
CA GLY A 104 -5.49 5.44 -9.81
C GLY A 104 -5.99 6.75 -10.39
N GLU A 105 -7.10 7.25 -9.86
CA GLU A 105 -7.76 8.45 -10.37
C GLU A 105 -7.75 9.60 -9.36
N GLY A 106 -7.76 10.84 -9.85
CA GLY A 106 -7.80 12.05 -9.01
C GLY A 106 -6.49 12.31 -8.26
N THR A 107 -5.38 11.74 -8.72
CA THR A 107 -4.05 11.85 -8.11
C THR A 107 -3.55 13.30 -8.02
N GLY A 108 -3.87 14.14 -9.01
CA GLY A 108 -3.44 15.54 -9.03
C GLY A 108 -3.83 16.36 -7.80
N ILE A 109 -5.01 16.09 -7.20
CA ILE A 109 -5.43 16.76 -5.96
C ILE A 109 -4.53 16.34 -4.79
N VAL A 110 -4.24 15.04 -4.69
CA VAL A 110 -3.35 14.49 -3.65
C VAL A 110 -1.93 15.01 -3.84
N ALA A 111 -1.45 15.09 -5.09
CA ALA A 111 -0.15 15.61 -5.44
C ALA A 111 0.00 17.07 -4.98
N VAL A 112 -0.92 17.96 -5.39
CA VAL A 112 -0.90 19.38 -4.99
C VAL A 112 -0.91 19.52 -3.48
N GLN A 113 -1.75 18.75 -2.78
CA GLN A 113 -1.84 18.82 -1.32
C GLN A 113 -0.58 18.28 -0.64
N ALA A 114 -0.01 17.18 -1.10
CA ALA A 114 1.24 16.64 -0.55
C ALA A 114 2.41 17.62 -0.75
N LEU A 115 2.54 18.23 -1.92
CA LEU A 115 3.54 19.25 -2.21
C LEU A 115 3.36 20.49 -1.32
N SER A 116 2.12 20.98 -1.15
CA SER A 116 1.83 22.11 -0.27
C SER A 116 2.17 21.85 1.20
N ARG A 117 2.27 20.57 1.59
CA ARG A 117 2.64 20.11 2.93
C ARG A 117 4.15 19.86 3.07
N GLY A 118 4.95 20.23 2.07
CA GLY A 118 6.41 20.19 2.13
C GLY A 118 7.05 18.91 1.58
N ILE A 119 6.29 18.02 0.94
CA ILE A 119 6.90 16.92 0.17
C ILE A 119 7.66 17.51 -1.02
N PRO A 120 8.97 17.22 -1.18
CA PRO A 120 9.73 17.69 -2.34
C PRO A 120 9.20 17.06 -3.64
N PRO A 121 9.10 17.81 -4.75
CA PRO A 121 8.69 17.27 -6.04
C PRO A 121 9.50 16.05 -6.49
N ALA A 122 10.81 16.03 -6.18
CA ALA A 122 11.69 14.91 -6.51
C ALA A 122 11.33 13.59 -5.79
N ARG A 123 10.57 13.65 -4.70
CA ARG A 123 10.13 12.48 -3.90
C ARG A 123 8.69 12.06 -4.21
N LEU A 124 8.07 12.65 -5.24
CA LEU A 124 6.70 12.37 -5.62
C LEU A 124 6.62 12.03 -7.11
N SER A 125 6.04 10.87 -7.42
CA SER A 125 5.72 10.46 -8.78
C SER A 125 4.22 10.29 -8.93
N ASP A 126 3.61 11.14 -9.76
CA ASP A 126 2.21 11.00 -10.14
C ASP A 126 2.10 10.09 -11.37
N LEU A 127 1.57 8.89 -11.16
CA LEU A 127 1.31 7.86 -12.16
C LEU A 127 -0.20 7.64 -12.35
N GLY A 128 -1.01 8.66 -12.07
CA GLY A 128 -2.46 8.62 -12.27
C GLY A 128 -2.83 8.25 -13.71
N GLY A 129 -3.87 7.43 -13.87
CA GLY A 129 -4.35 6.97 -15.17
C GLY A 129 -3.49 5.90 -15.85
N LEU A 130 -2.39 5.44 -15.24
CA LEU A 130 -1.64 4.29 -15.74
C LEU A 130 -2.25 2.96 -15.28
N GLU A 131 -2.11 1.95 -16.12
CA GLU A 131 -2.46 0.56 -15.82
C GLU A 131 -1.46 -0.09 -14.83
N ALA A 132 -1.87 -1.21 -14.21
CA ALA A 132 -1.10 -1.86 -13.14
C ALA A 132 0.31 -2.28 -13.55
N GLY A 133 0.48 -2.80 -14.77
CA GLY A 133 1.79 -3.21 -15.31
C GLY A 133 2.79 -2.05 -15.39
N PRO A 134 2.48 -0.96 -16.12
CA PRO A 134 3.31 0.25 -16.13
C PRO A 134 3.60 0.82 -14.74
N VAL A 135 2.62 0.84 -13.82
CA VAL A 135 2.86 1.29 -12.43
C VAL A 135 3.89 0.40 -11.74
N TYR A 136 3.75 -0.91 -11.85
CA TYR A 136 4.71 -1.88 -11.30
C TYR A 136 6.13 -1.65 -11.85
N GLU A 137 6.29 -1.50 -13.17
CA GLU A 137 7.61 -1.27 -13.78
C GLU A 137 8.23 0.05 -13.32
N ARG A 138 7.43 1.13 -13.19
CA ARG A 138 7.92 2.40 -12.67
C ARG A 138 8.34 2.32 -11.21
N VAL A 139 7.60 1.57 -10.37
CA VAL A 139 7.99 1.34 -8.98
C VAL A 139 9.31 0.56 -8.92
N LEU A 140 9.48 -0.50 -9.71
CA LEU A 140 10.77 -1.20 -9.80
C LEU A 140 11.92 -0.31 -10.28
N GLY A 141 11.64 0.61 -11.20
CA GLY A 141 12.61 1.59 -11.69
C GLY A 141 13.11 2.56 -10.62
N LEU A 142 12.34 2.78 -9.54
CA LEU A 142 12.74 3.64 -8.42
C LEU A 142 13.69 2.96 -7.42
N VAL A 143 13.86 1.64 -7.53
CA VAL A 143 14.66 0.83 -6.60
C VAL A 143 16.06 0.62 -7.18
N GLU A 144 17.09 0.86 -6.38
CA GLU A 144 18.48 0.61 -6.78
C GLU A 144 18.88 -0.81 -6.37
N ASP A 145 18.95 -1.07 -5.06
CA ASP A 145 19.29 -2.40 -4.51
C ASP A 145 18.11 -3.02 -3.77
N GLU A 146 17.69 -2.41 -2.65
CA GLU A 146 16.60 -2.92 -1.82
C GLU A 146 15.53 -1.86 -1.56
N ALA A 147 14.27 -2.28 -1.56
CA ALA A 147 13.16 -1.40 -1.19
C ALA A 147 12.03 -2.12 -0.47
N VAL A 148 11.34 -1.38 0.40
CA VAL A 148 10.04 -1.75 0.95
C VAL A 148 8.99 -0.86 0.30
N VAL A 149 8.02 -1.48 -0.37
CA VAL A 149 6.91 -0.78 -1.02
C VAL A 149 5.64 -1.07 -0.24
N VAL A 150 4.99 -0.04 0.31
CA VAL A 150 3.73 -0.20 1.06
C VAL A 150 2.58 0.33 0.21
N GLY A 151 1.70 -0.56 -0.22
CA GLY A 151 0.47 -0.22 -0.94
C GLY A 151 -0.62 0.24 0.02
N ILE A 152 -1.15 1.45 -0.16
CA ILE A 152 -2.18 2.05 0.71
C ILE A 152 -3.30 2.71 -0.11
N GLY A 153 -4.44 2.96 0.53
CA GLY A 153 -5.58 3.63 -0.10
C GLY A 153 -6.57 2.63 -0.70
N ASN A 154 -7.12 2.93 -1.87
CA ASN A 154 -8.23 2.15 -2.42
C ASN A 154 -7.76 0.78 -2.94
N MET A 155 -8.26 -0.33 -2.38
CA MET A 155 -7.93 -1.68 -2.87
C MET A 155 -8.69 -2.07 -4.15
N VAL A 156 -9.88 -1.52 -4.37
CA VAL A 156 -10.77 -1.92 -5.47
C VAL A 156 -10.19 -1.49 -6.82
N GLY A 157 -10.23 -2.39 -7.81
CA GLY A 157 -9.69 -2.16 -9.16
C GLY A 157 -8.17 -2.15 -9.16
N LEU A 158 -7.58 -1.05 -9.63
CA LEU A 158 -6.15 -0.90 -9.85
C LEU A 158 -5.26 -1.28 -8.65
N GLY A 159 -5.68 -0.97 -7.41
CA GLY A 159 -4.92 -1.34 -6.21
C GLY A 159 -4.75 -2.85 -6.05
N GLY A 160 -5.82 -3.61 -6.29
CA GLY A 160 -5.81 -5.07 -6.29
C GLY A 160 -5.04 -5.65 -7.47
N GLU A 161 -5.13 -5.04 -8.64
CA GLU A 161 -4.37 -5.43 -9.83
C GLU A 161 -2.86 -5.22 -9.64
N ILE A 162 -2.44 -4.09 -9.06
CA ILE A 162 -1.03 -3.86 -8.72
C ILE A 162 -0.55 -4.88 -7.69
N ALA A 163 -1.33 -5.14 -6.64
CA ALA A 163 -1.00 -6.17 -5.65
C ALA A 163 -0.85 -7.56 -6.30
N LEU A 164 -1.66 -7.87 -7.32
CA LEU A 164 -1.56 -9.09 -8.12
C LEU A 164 -0.28 -9.13 -8.96
N HIS A 165 0.16 -8.01 -9.55
CA HIS A 165 1.42 -7.92 -10.27
C HIS A 165 2.63 -8.27 -9.38
N PHE A 166 2.67 -7.72 -8.16
CA PHE A 166 3.71 -8.05 -7.17
C PHE A 166 3.62 -9.51 -6.73
N ARG A 167 2.42 -10.02 -6.46
CA ARG A 167 2.20 -11.41 -6.06
C ARG A 167 2.69 -12.41 -7.12
N ASN A 168 2.33 -12.19 -8.38
CA ASN A 168 2.64 -13.12 -9.46
C ASN A 168 4.14 -13.17 -9.81
N ARG A 169 4.92 -12.18 -9.36
CA ARG A 169 6.37 -12.10 -9.54
C ARG A 169 7.13 -12.31 -8.22
N ALA A 170 6.41 -12.65 -7.15
CA ALA A 170 7.03 -12.98 -5.89
C ALA A 170 7.79 -14.30 -6.02
N SER A 171 8.99 -14.36 -5.45
CA SER A 171 9.68 -15.63 -5.25
C SER A 171 8.87 -16.49 -4.29
N ALA A 172 8.74 -17.79 -4.58
CA ALA A 172 8.17 -18.77 -3.66
C ALA A 172 9.03 -18.90 -2.39
#